data_AF-A0A2H1VWN3-F1
#
_entry.id   AF-A0A2H1VWN3-F1
#
_cell.length_a   1.000
_cell.length_b   1.000
_cell.length_c   1.000
_cell.angle_alpha   90.00
_cell.angle_beta   90.00
_cell.angle_gamma   90.00
#
_symmetry.space_group_name_H-M   'P 1'
#
loop_
_entity.id
_entity.type
_entity.pdbx_description
1 polymer ?
#
loop_
_entity_poly.entity_id
_entity_poly.type
_entity_poly.pdbx_seq_one_letter_code
_entity_poly.pdbx_strand_id
1 'polypeptide(L)'
;MDTRSTRGITISSYSRPHQRRGGTCIMVKKDLVCKPIPNLVTPIVYDFEYCAIEIITLNVFVICIYRTPNSNFSLFLKYLNAILMRLTKRNKNNIILCGDWNIDALKRSNNFKELECILQNYNITNHIIKPTRQSSCIDLIASDIPNVQPQIHTLGLSDHETGQSISFNGYVDTDRCRKQFWFQMKRDLSQDNIEKFMSCISSLSFSEIYDSNDTDIAFNHFHDTLCLFYNLCFPTLKVKITSKPPKSKWITKGIKRCCVRKRSMYLKYKLLNSNKNQNLKNYKKYTSILRRCILHAQKIDNTRYILQSNNKCKAAWDIIKKNSTDVDNNVEITKQADGLPDGKQSPPTRNFQNSRGVTSSVKSVIKIRKGVIGPPGTSLIQRKRSFTSVFCEVVVSLRSSRPIRVKAWLSYT
;
A
#
# COMPACT_ATOMS: atom_id res chain seq x y z
N MET A 1 24.60 -0.17 0.86
CA MET A 1 23.42 -1.03 0.59
C MET A 1 22.25 -0.16 0.16
N ASP A 2 21.71 -0.43 -1.02
CA ASP A 2 20.74 0.41 -1.73
C ASP A 2 19.34 0.22 -1.10
N THR A 3 19.09 0.87 0.04
CA THR A 3 17.74 0.98 0.62
C THR A 3 16.94 1.96 -0.22
N ARG A 4 16.48 1.47 -1.37
CA ARG A 4 15.45 2.13 -2.15
C ARG A 4 14.17 2.04 -1.32
N SER A 5 13.56 3.18 -1.04
CA SER A 5 12.17 3.23 -0.61
C SER A 5 11.33 2.70 -1.78
N THR A 6 11.18 1.39 -1.84
CA THR A 6 10.23 0.71 -2.71
C THR A 6 8.96 0.58 -1.91
N ARG A 7 7.91 1.31 -2.30
CA ARG A 7 6.57 1.06 -1.80
C ARG A 7 6.15 -0.32 -2.32
N GLY A 8 6.27 -1.36 -1.51
CA GLY A 8 5.59 -2.63 -1.74
C GLY A 8 4.09 -2.40 -1.70
N ILE A 9 3.34 -3.12 -2.53
CA ILE A 9 1.88 -3.18 -2.46
C ILE A 9 1.53 -4.49 -1.79
N THR A 10 0.61 -4.47 -0.81
CA THR A 10 0.03 -5.68 -0.24
C THR A 10 -0.79 -6.40 -1.31
N ILE A 11 -0.41 -7.63 -1.65
CA ILE A 11 -1.09 -8.44 -2.68
C ILE A 11 -2.02 -9.47 -2.06
N SER A 12 -1.62 -10.05 -0.92
CA SER A 12 -2.42 -11.02 -0.19
C SER A 12 -2.17 -10.85 1.30
N SER A 13 -3.22 -10.96 2.10
CA SER A 13 -3.16 -10.90 3.55
C SER A 13 -4.25 -11.75 4.18
N TYR A 14 -3.97 -12.26 5.36
CA TYR A 14 -4.94 -12.88 6.24
C TYR A 14 -4.94 -12.16 7.58
N SER A 15 -6.12 -11.85 8.10
CA SER A 15 -6.34 -11.23 9.41
C SER A 15 -7.47 -11.95 10.13
N ARG A 16 -7.33 -12.12 11.45
CA ARG A 16 -8.34 -12.79 12.27
C ARG A 16 -9.63 -11.93 12.32
N PRO A 17 -10.82 -12.52 12.09
CA PRO A 17 -12.06 -11.74 11.98
C PRO A 17 -12.53 -11.08 13.28
N HIS A 18 -12.28 -11.71 14.44
CA HIS A 18 -12.82 -11.26 15.73
C HIS A 18 -11.75 -11.00 16.80
N GLN A 19 -10.49 -10.79 16.40
CA GLN A 19 -9.41 -10.55 17.34
C GLN A 19 -8.44 -9.44 16.93
N ARG A 20 -7.89 -8.78 17.96
CA ARG A 20 -6.76 -7.88 17.81
C ARG A 20 -5.48 -8.72 17.74
N ARG A 21 -4.74 -8.60 16.63
CA ARG A 21 -3.42 -9.21 16.33
C ARG A 21 -3.49 -10.62 15.74
N GLY A 22 -2.37 -11.05 15.14
CA GLY A 22 -2.29 -12.25 14.32
C GLY A 22 -2.55 -11.95 12.86
N GLY A 23 -2.13 -12.85 11.99
CA GLY A 23 -2.22 -12.69 10.55
C GLY A 23 -0.89 -12.70 9.80
N THR A 24 -1.02 -12.81 8.49
CA THR A 24 0.10 -12.86 7.54
C THR A 24 -0.15 -11.88 6.41
N CYS A 25 0.93 -11.36 5.83
CA CYS A 25 0.85 -10.40 4.73
C CYS A 25 2.02 -10.61 3.77
N ILE A 26 1.73 -10.58 2.47
CA ILE A 26 2.73 -10.56 1.41
C ILE A 26 2.66 -9.22 0.66
N MET A 27 3.79 -8.52 0.68
CA MET A 27 4.02 -7.29 -0.06
C MET A 27 4.92 -7.55 -1.26
N VAL A 28 4.57 -6.97 -2.40
CA VAL A 28 5.36 -7.12 -3.63
C VAL A 28 5.69 -5.77 -4.23
N LYS A 29 6.91 -5.64 -4.75
CA LYS A 29 7.32 -4.45 -5.50
C LYS A 29 6.44 -4.29 -6.75
N LYS A 30 5.95 -3.07 -7.00
CA LYS A 30 5.01 -2.72 -8.10
C LYS A 30 5.36 -3.23 -9.51
N ASP A 31 6.62 -3.52 -9.76
CA ASP A 31 7.11 -3.92 -11.08
C ASP A 31 6.87 -5.42 -11.37
N LEU A 32 6.38 -6.19 -10.39
CA LEU A 32 6.12 -7.62 -10.54
C LEU A 32 4.63 -7.87 -10.74
N VAL A 33 4.32 -8.73 -11.71
CA VAL A 33 2.97 -9.24 -11.91
C VAL A 33 2.77 -10.44 -11.00
N CYS A 34 1.79 -10.35 -10.13
CA CYS A 34 1.46 -11.37 -9.13
C CYS A 34 -0.05 -11.51 -9.01
N LYS A 35 -0.50 -12.70 -8.64
CA LYS A 35 -1.89 -13.00 -8.31
C LYS A 35 -1.98 -13.65 -6.93
N PRO A 36 -2.97 -13.29 -6.09
CA PRO A 36 -3.24 -14.03 -4.87
C PRO A 36 -3.71 -15.45 -5.19
N ILE A 37 -3.40 -16.39 -4.32
CA ILE A 37 -3.88 -17.77 -4.42
C ILE A 37 -4.85 -18.02 -3.27
N PRO A 38 -6.15 -17.80 -3.48
CA PRO A 38 -7.15 -18.08 -2.47
C PRO A 38 -7.32 -19.60 -2.30
N ASN A 39 -7.82 -20.01 -1.12
CA ASN A 39 -8.44 -21.31 -0.89
C ASN A 39 -7.56 -22.55 -1.16
N LEU A 40 -6.25 -22.50 -0.84
CA LEU A 40 -5.45 -23.74 -0.83
C LEU A 40 -5.96 -24.68 0.28
N VAL A 41 -6.17 -24.13 1.46
CA VAL A 41 -6.89 -24.71 2.60
C VAL A 41 -7.59 -23.60 3.37
N THR A 42 -8.66 -23.90 4.09
CA THR A 42 -9.28 -22.92 5.00
C THR A 42 -8.29 -22.62 6.13
N PRO A 43 -7.86 -21.35 6.31
CA PRO A 43 -7.01 -20.98 7.44
C PRO A 43 -7.72 -21.29 8.76
N ILE A 44 -6.98 -21.80 9.74
CA ILE A 44 -7.49 -22.02 11.08
C ILE A 44 -6.89 -20.97 11.98
N VAL A 45 -7.77 -20.14 12.54
CA VAL A 45 -7.40 -19.12 13.53
C VAL A 45 -6.58 -19.81 14.63
N TYR A 46 -5.45 -19.22 15.01
CA TYR A 46 -4.48 -19.75 15.98
C TYR A 46 -3.62 -20.93 15.49
N ASP A 47 -4.17 -21.94 14.84
CA ASP A 47 -3.40 -23.13 14.48
C ASP A 47 -2.59 -22.96 13.19
N PHE A 48 -3.20 -22.39 12.15
CA PHE A 48 -2.62 -22.34 10.82
C PHE A 48 -3.10 -21.12 10.02
N GLU A 49 -2.34 -20.04 10.07
CA GLU A 49 -2.65 -18.78 9.39
C GLU A 49 -1.70 -18.58 8.22
N TYR A 50 -2.22 -18.29 7.02
CA TYR A 50 -1.36 -18.08 5.87
C TYR A 50 -1.98 -17.16 4.82
N CYS A 51 -1.12 -16.62 3.97
CA CYS A 51 -1.49 -16.00 2.71
C CYS A 51 -0.50 -16.47 1.63
N ALA A 52 -0.96 -16.49 0.38
CA ALA A 52 -0.21 -17.07 -0.72
C ALA A 52 -0.36 -16.24 -2.00
N ILE A 53 0.72 -16.14 -2.77
CA ILE A 53 0.74 -15.51 -4.08
C ILE A 53 1.49 -16.36 -5.10
N GLU A 54 1.14 -16.19 -6.38
CA GLU A 54 1.96 -16.62 -7.51
C GLU A 54 2.58 -15.37 -8.13
N ILE A 55 3.90 -15.32 -8.19
CA ILE A 55 4.65 -14.32 -8.95
C ILE A 55 4.75 -14.83 -10.39
N ILE A 56 3.80 -14.41 -11.22
CA ILE A 56 3.62 -14.89 -12.60
C ILE A 56 4.89 -14.70 -13.42
N THR A 57 5.57 -13.56 -13.23
CA THR A 57 6.80 -13.20 -13.95
C THR A 57 8.00 -14.10 -13.66
N LEU A 58 8.01 -14.77 -12.52
CA LEU A 58 9.07 -15.68 -12.09
C LEU A 58 8.63 -17.15 -12.08
N ASN A 59 7.32 -17.41 -12.26
CA ASN A 59 6.70 -18.69 -11.96
C ASN A 59 7.12 -19.21 -10.57
N VAL A 60 7.05 -18.33 -9.57
CA VAL A 60 7.41 -18.62 -8.17
C VAL A 60 6.17 -18.50 -7.30
N PHE A 61 5.96 -19.48 -6.42
CA PHE A 61 4.92 -19.46 -5.40
C PHE A 61 5.52 -18.98 -4.09
N VAL A 62 4.88 -18.02 -3.44
CA VAL A 62 5.30 -17.53 -2.12
C VAL A 62 4.15 -17.70 -1.16
N ILE A 63 4.40 -18.43 -0.08
CA ILE A 63 3.46 -18.69 0.99
C ILE A 63 4.06 -18.16 2.28
N CYS A 64 3.35 -17.23 2.91
CA CYS A 64 3.69 -16.69 4.22
C CYS A 64 2.81 -17.38 5.26
N ILE A 65 3.41 -18.07 6.21
CA ILE A 65 2.74 -18.89 7.22
C ILE A 65 3.04 -18.31 8.60
N TYR A 66 2.02 -18.24 9.44
CA TYR A 66 2.13 -17.96 10.85
C TYR A 66 1.47 -19.09 11.63
N ARG A 67 2.24 -19.69 12.53
CA ARG A 67 1.73 -20.67 13.49
C ARG A 67 1.82 -20.05 14.89
N THR A 68 0.71 -20.00 15.61
CA THR A 68 0.73 -19.48 16.99
C THR A 68 1.59 -20.38 17.88
N PRO A 69 2.35 -19.82 18.84
CA PRO A 69 3.04 -20.63 19.84
C PRO A 69 2.07 -21.60 20.53
N ASN A 70 2.53 -22.82 20.81
CA ASN A 70 1.77 -23.86 21.51
C ASN A 70 0.47 -24.34 20.83
N SER A 71 0.22 -23.96 19.57
CA SER A 71 -0.91 -24.49 18.80
C SER A 71 -0.72 -25.97 18.43
N ASN A 72 -1.76 -26.63 17.92
CA ASN A 72 -1.69 -28.06 17.61
C ASN A 72 -0.69 -28.34 16.47
N PHE A 73 0.42 -29.00 16.79
CA PHE A 73 1.51 -29.26 15.85
C PHE A 73 1.10 -30.25 14.73
N SER A 74 0.41 -31.33 15.08
CA SER A 74 -0.09 -32.32 14.10
C SER A 74 -1.09 -31.69 13.13
N LEU A 75 -1.93 -30.78 13.63
CA LEU A 75 -2.87 -30.03 12.80
C LEU A 75 -2.12 -29.10 11.82
N PHE A 76 -1.10 -28.38 12.30
CA PHE A 76 -0.22 -27.59 11.45
C PHE A 76 0.42 -28.43 10.33
N LEU A 77 0.98 -29.59 10.66
CA LEU A 77 1.59 -30.49 9.66
C LEU A 77 0.58 -31.00 8.63
N LYS A 78 -0.63 -31.37 9.07
CA LYS A 78 -1.73 -31.78 8.19
C LYS A 78 -2.06 -30.70 7.17
N TYR A 79 -2.19 -29.44 7.60
CA TYR A 79 -2.51 -28.33 6.69
C TYR A 79 -1.34 -27.94 5.79
N LEU A 80 -0.11 -27.95 6.32
CA LEU A 80 1.09 -27.73 5.53
C LEU A 80 1.20 -28.76 4.40
N ASN A 81 1.05 -30.05 4.72
CA ASN A 81 1.08 -31.14 3.75
C ASN A 81 -0.05 -31.00 2.71
N ALA A 82 -1.25 -30.61 3.14
CA ALA A 82 -2.39 -30.39 2.23
C ALA A 82 -2.19 -29.19 1.29
N ILE A 83 -1.47 -28.15 1.71
CA ILE A 83 -1.03 -27.04 0.84
C ILE A 83 -0.01 -27.54 -0.17
N LEU A 84 1.05 -28.22 0.30
CA LEU A 84 2.13 -28.71 -0.55
C LEU A 84 1.60 -29.67 -1.62
N MET A 85 0.78 -30.66 -1.23
CA MET A 85 0.14 -31.58 -2.18
C MET A 85 -0.65 -30.84 -3.27
N ARG A 86 -1.39 -29.78 -2.94
CA ARG A 86 -2.16 -29.00 -3.93
C ARG A 86 -1.26 -28.18 -4.86
N LEU A 87 -0.13 -27.68 -4.39
CA LEU A 87 0.83 -26.95 -5.21
C LEU A 87 1.56 -27.90 -6.16
N THR A 88 2.01 -29.05 -5.65
CA THR A 88 2.70 -30.07 -6.44
C THR A 88 1.80 -30.68 -7.52
N LYS A 89 0.53 -30.95 -7.22
CA LYS A 89 -0.47 -31.42 -8.22
C LYS A 89 -0.65 -30.47 -9.40
N ARG A 90 -0.27 -29.19 -9.27
CA ARG A 90 -0.31 -28.22 -10.38
C ARG A 90 0.96 -28.26 -11.24
N ASN A 91 1.82 -29.28 -11.09
CA ASN A 91 3.16 -29.40 -11.69
C ASN A 91 4.01 -28.14 -11.49
N LYS A 92 3.94 -27.57 -10.28
CA LYS A 92 4.62 -26.32 -9.94
C LYS A 92 5.84 -26.60 -9.08
N ASN A 93 7.00 -26.27 -9.63
CA ASN A 93 8.25 -26.13 -8.91
C ASN A 93 8.49 -24.62 -8.63
N ASN A 94 9.41 -24.28 -7.74
CA ASN A 94 9.71 -22.95 -7.22
C ASN A 94 8.73 -22.45 -6.16
N ILE A 95 8.58 -23.25 -5.10
CA ILE A 95 7.81 -22.93 -3.89
C ILE A 95 8.75 -22.31 -2.85
N ILE A 96 8.37 -21.14 -2.35
CA ILE A 96 8.99 -20.48 -1.19
C ILE A 96 7.97 -20.43 -0.07
N LEU A 97 8.28 -21.11 1.03
CA LEU A 97 7.57 -21.00 2.29
C LEU A 97 8.36 -20.10 3.23
N CYS A 98 7.68 -19.20 3.93
CA CYS A 98 8.34 -18.35 4.91
C CYS A 98 7.40 -17.96 6.05
N GLY A 99 7.97 -17.58 7.20
CA GLY A 99 7.22 -16.95 8.29
C GLY A 99 7.63 -17.38 9.68
N ASP A 100 6.90 -16.92 10.70
CA ASP A 100 7.09 -17.34 12.08
C ASP A 100 6.30 -18.64 12.34
N TRP A 101 7.03 -19.75 12.38
CA TRP A 101 6.42 -21.07 12.55
C TRP A 101 6.39 -21.49 14.02
N ASN A 102 7.02 -20.71 14.91
CA ASN A 102 7.16 -21.03 16.33
C ASN A 102 7.65 -22.48 16.56
N ILE A 103 8.57 -22.95 15.71
CA ILE A 103 9.26 -24.25 15.79
C ILE A 103 10.76 -23.96 15.67
N ASP A 104 11.52 -24.30 16.72
CA ASP A 104 12.92 -23.92 16.80
C ASP A 104 13.83 -24.89 16.02
N ALA A 105 14.35 -24.44 14.88
CA ALA A 105 15.24 -25.22 14.02
C ALA A 105 16.57 -25.58 14.68
N LEU A 106 17.02 -24.83 15.70
CA LEU A 106 18.30 -25.10 16.38
C LEU A 106 18.19 -26.22 17.41
N LYS A 107 17.00 -26.49 17.94
CA LYS A 107 16.79 -27.52 18.97
C LYS A 107 16.74 -28.94 18.43
N ARG A 108 16.57 -29.13 17.11
CA ARG A 108 16.43 -30.45 16.46
C ARG A 108 15.46 -31.40 17.17
N SER A 109 14.36 -30.85 17.68
CA SER A 109 13.31 -31.62 18.36
C SER A 109 12.62 -32.59 17.40
N ASN A 110 11.88 -33.57 17.94
CA ASN A 110 11.08 -34.49 17.13
C ASN A 110 10.10 -33.73 16.21
N ASN A 111 9.48 -32.66 16.70
CA ASN A 111 8.64 -31.78 15.88
C ASN A 111 9.42 -31.17 14.71
N PHE A 112 10.65 -30.70 14.93
CA PHE A 112 11.44 -30.16 13.83
C PHE A 112 11.84 -31.24 12.82
N LYS A 113 12.20 -32.45 13.28
CA LYS A 113 12.49 -33.59 12.40
C LYS A 113 11.28 -33.99 11.56
N GLU A 114 10.10 -34.07 12.15
CA GLU A 114 8.86 -34.42 11.44
C GLU A 114 8.49 -33.35 10.40
N LEU A 115 8.67 -32.08 10.75
CA LEU A 115 8.56 -30.97 9.81
C LEU A 115 9.56 -31.13 8.65
N GLU A 116 10.82 -31.42 8.95
CA GLU A 116 11.88 -31.61 7.95
C GLU A 116 11.54 -32.76 6.99
N CYS A 117 11.05 -33.89 7.51
CA CYS A 117 10.60 -35.03 6.70
C CYS A 117 9.47 -34.62 5.73
N ILE A 118 8.47 -33.88 6.21
CA ILE A 118 7.39 -33.38 5.34
C ILE A 118 7.94 -32.47 4.25
N LEU A 119 8.84 -31.54 4.58
CA LEU A 119 9.43 -30.64 3.57
C LEU A 119 10.27 -31.42 2.55
N GLN A 120 11.08 -32.39 2.99
CA GLN A 120 11.92 -33.22 2.14
C GLN A 120 11.12 -34.06 1.14
N ASN A 121 9.94 -34.55 1.52
CA ASN A 121 9.03 -35.26 0.60
C ASN A 121 8.61 -34.41 -0.62
N TYR A 122 8.74 -33.09 -0.52
CA TYR A 122 8.46 -32.14 -1.61
C TYR A 122 9.73 -31.47 -2.16
N ASN A 123 10.92 -32.02 -1.87
CA ASN A 123 12.22 -31.43 -2.22
C ASN A 123 12.45 -30.02 -1.65
N ILE A 124 11.75 -29.66 -0.57
CA ILE A 124 11.87 -28.36 0.09
C ILE A 124 12.87 -28.48 1.25
N THR A 125 13.78 -27.52 1.35
CA THR A 125 14.77 -27.45 2.43
C THR A 125 14.69 -26.11 3.15
N ASN A 126 14.92 -26.10 4.47
CA ASN A 126 14.99 -24.86 5.26
C ASN A 126 16.38 -24.21 5.11
N HIS A 127 16.40 -22.92 4.78
CA HIS A 127 17.62 -22.15 4.51
C HIS A 127 18.12 -21.35 5.71
N ILE A 128 17.32 -21.21 6.77
CA ILE A 128 17.66 -20.42 7.94
C ILE A 128 18.07 -21.35 9.10
N ILE A 129 19.35 -21.31 9.45
CA ILE A 129 19.98 -22.15 10.50
C ILE A 129 20.73 -21.31 11.55
N LYS A 130 20.22 -20.10 11.83
CA LYS A 130 20.82 -19.15 12.77
C LYS A 130 19.72 -18.47 13.58
N PRO A 131 20.01 -18.00 14.82
CA PRO A 131 18.99 -17.39 15.66
C PRO A 131 18.27 -16.21 14.98
N THR A 132 16.95 -16.21 15.05
CA THR A 132 16.08 -15.17 14.47
C THR A 132 15.32 -14.37 15.54
N ARG A 133 15.08 -14.98 16.69
CA ARG A 133 14.56 -14.34 17.91
C ARG A 133 15.38 -14.78 19.11
N GLN A 134 16.14 -13.86 19.70
CA GLN A 134 17.06 -14.15 20.80
C GLN A 134 18.02 -15.30 20.43
N SER A 135 17.93 -16.45 21.11
CA SER A 135 18.72 -17.65 20.84
C SER A 135 18.00 -18.71 20.00
N SER A 136 16.74 -18.48 19.60
CA SER A 136 15.92 -19.45 18.87
C SER A 136 15.81 -19.10 17.38
N CYS A 137 15.70 -20.12 16.54
CA CYS A 137 15.46 -20.01 15.11
C CYS A 137 14.03 -20.45 14.77
N ILE A 138 13.07 -19.52 14.91
CA ILE A 138 11.63 -19.79 14.71
C ILE A 138 11.06 -19.16 13.43
N ASP A 139 11.74 -18.13 12.92
CA ASP A 139 11.44 -17.49 11.64
C ASP A 139 12.13 -18.27 10.50
N LEU A 140 11.37 -19.09 9.78
CA LEU A 140 11.91 -20.02 8.78
C LEU A 140 11.70 -19.50 7.36
N ILE A 141 12.63 -19.85 6.46
CA ILE A 141 12.47 -19.71 5.01
C ILE A 141 12.88 -21.03 4.39
N ALA A 142 11.93 -21.73 3.80
CA ALA A 142 12.16 -23.01 3.15
C ALA A 142 11.76 -22.94 1.67
N SER A 143 12.52 -23.60 0.79
CA SER A 143 12.17 -23.67 -0.63
C SER A 143 12.76 -24.88 -1.32
N ASP A 144 12.20 -25.22 -2.47
CA ASP A 144 12.75 -26.16 -3.47
C ASP A 144 13.71 -25.47 -4.46
N ILE A 145 13.92 -24.16 -4.32
CA ILE A 145 14.81 -23.37 -5.19
C ILE A 145 16.28 -23.74 -4.92
N PRO A 146 17.06 -24.10 -5.95
CA PRO A 146 18.48 -24.41 -5.81
C PRO A 146 19.34 -23.14 -5.62
N ASN A 147 20.53 -23.32 -5.05
CA ASN A 147 21.57 -22.28 -4.94
C ASN A 147 21.11 -20.99 -4.22
N VAL A 148 20.25 -21.13 -3.22
CA VAL A 148 19.76 -20.03 -2.40
C VAL A 148 20.86 -19.50 -1.48
N GLN A 149 20.94 -18.16 -1.37
CA GLN A 149 21.88 -17.45 -0.49
C GLN A 149 21.11 -16.79 0.67
N PRO A 150 21.00 -17.45 1.84
CA PRO A 150 20.32 -16.90 3.00
C PRO A 150 21.15 -15.82 3.70
N GLN A 151 20.48 -14.80 4.23
CA GLN A 151 21.07 -13.73 5.02
C GLN A 151 20.14 -13.36 6.18
N ILE A 152 20.72 -13.08 7.35
CA ILE A 152 20.02 -12.53 8.51
C ILE A 152 20.46 -11.08 8.70
N HIS A 153 19.48 -10.21 8.91
CA HIS A 153 19.68 -8.78 9.10
C HIS A 153 19.19 -8.40 10.49
N THR A 154 20.07 -7.91 11.38
CA THR A 154 19.64 -7.36 12.68
C THR A 154 18.98 -6.00 12.47
N LEU A 155 17.66 -6.00 12.30
CA LEU A 155 16.87 -4.83 11.93
C LEU A 155 16.44 -4.03 13.16
N GLY A 156 16.15 -4.72 14.27
CA GLY A 156 15.67 -4.07 15.49
C GLY A 156 14.35 -3.32 15.31
N LEU A 157 13.51 -3.78 14.37
CA LEU A 157 12.26 -3.13 14.00
C LEU A 157 11.08 -3.62 14.84
N SER A 158 11.14 -4.84 15.38
CA SER A 158 10.19 -5.35 16.38
C SER A 158 10.89 -6.13 17.50
N ASP A 159 10.10 -6.81 18.32
CA ASP A 159 10.51 -7.88 19.24
C ASP A 159 11.21 -9.07 18.57
N HIS A 160 10.98 -9.30 17.27
CA HIS A 160 11.84 -10.07 16.40
C HIS A 160 12.96 -9.14 15.92
N GLU A 161 14.13 -9.27 16.55
CA GLU A 161 15.23 -8.34 16.37
C GLU A 161 15.94 -8.51 14.99
N THR A 162 15.57 -9.55 14.25
CA THR A 162 16.14 -9.88 12.95
C THR A 162 15.08 -9.97 11.84
N GLY A 163 15.51 -9.73 10.61
CA GLY A 163 14.76 -10.10 9.41
C GLY A 163 15.59 -11.03 8.54
N GLN A 164 14.93 -11.96 7.86
CA GLN A 164 15.58 -13.00 7.08
C GLN A 164 15.40 -12.68 5.60
N SER A 165 16.41 -12.96 4.79
CA SER A 165 16.27 -12.82 3.35
C SER A 165 16.99 -13.92 2.60
N ILE A 166 16.37 -14.42 1.55
CA ILE A 166 17.01 -15.33 0.59
C ILE A 166 17.31 -14.59 -0.70
N SER A 167 18.42 -14.92 -1.36
CA SER A 167 18.70 -14.49 -2.74
C SER A 167 18.91 -15.68 -3.64
N PHE A 168 18.30 -15.69 -4.81
CA PHE A 168 18.51 -16.73 -5.83
C PHE A 168 18.50 -16.12 -7.23
N ASN A 169 19.05 -16.89 -8.17
CA ASN A 169 19.01 -16.56 -9.60
C ASN A 169 17.75 -17.21 -10.19
N GLY A 170 16.84 -16.39 -10.70
CA GLY A 170 15.62 -16.86 -11.37
C GLY A 170 15.62 -16.49 -12.84
N TYR A 171 14.96 -17.31 -13.66
CA TYR A 171 14.59 -16.93 -15.02
C TYR A 171 13.36 -16.02 -14.94
N VAL A 172 13.45 -14.83 -15.55
CA VAL A 172 12.30 -13.93 -15.69
C VAL A 172 11.69 -14.18 -17.06
N ASP A 173 10.43 -14.57 -17.09
CA ASP A 173 9.65 -14.56 -18.31
C ASP A 173 9.37 -13.09 -18.69
N THR A 174 10.14 -12.58 -19.64
CA THR A 174 10.03 -11.20 -20.12
C THR A 174 8.73 -10.93 -20.87
N ASP A 175 8.11 -11.96 -21.46
CA ASP A 175 6.88 -11.84 -22.23
C ASP A 175 5.66 -11.69 -21.31
N ARG A 176 5.71 -12.32 -20.13
CA ARG A 176 4.72 -12.12 -19.04
C ARG A 176 4.95 -10.85 -18.23
N CYS A 177 6.14 -10.24 -18.32
CA CYS A 177 6.48 -8.94 -17.74
C CYS A 177 5.91 -7.76 -18.57
N ARG A 178 4.62 -7.77 -18.93
CA ARG A 178 4.02 -6.59 -19.57
C ARG A 178 3.97 -5.44 -18.55
N LYS A 179 4.66 -4.33 -18.85
CA LYS A 179 4.51 -3.06 -18.12
C LYS A 179 3.00 -2.80 -17.97
N GLN A 180 2.47 -2.81 -16.75
CA GLN A 180 1.04 -2.56 -16.53
C GLN A 180 0.69 -1.18 -17.08
N PHE A 181 -0.04 -1.18 -18.18
CA PHE A 181 -0.81 -0.03 -18.64
C PHE A 181 -2.27 -0.44 -18.64
N TRP A 182 -3.13 0.50 -18.28
CA TRP A 182 -4.56 0.38 -18.49
C TRP A 182 -5.00 1.56 -19.35
N PHE A 183 -6.07 1.34 -20.09
CA PHE A 183 -6.73 2.40 -20.81
C PHE A 183 -7.75 3.05 -19.88
N GLN A 184 -7.79 4.37 -19.90
CA GLN A 184 -8.86 5.12 -19.26
C GLN A 184 -9.49 6.02 -20.31
N MET A 185 -10.81 5.99 -20.38
CA MET A 185 -11.57 6.95 -21.16
C MET A 185 -11.57 8.29 -20.43
N LYS A 186 -11.10 9.35 -21.09
CA LYS A 186 -11.10 10.72 -20.57
C LYS A 186 -11.55 11.68 -21.65
N ARG A 187 -12.30 12.70 -21.26
CA ARG A 187 -12.66 13.82 -22.12
C ARG A 187 -11.40 14.66 -22.41
N ASP A 188 -11.25 15.10 -23.66
CA ASP A 188 -10.15 15.96 -24.07
C ASP A 188 -10.42 17.43 -23.68
N LEU A 189 -10.04 17.78 -22.46
CA LEU A 189 -10.14 19.15 -21.93
C LEU A 189 -8.87 19.97 -22.25
N SER A 190 -8.32 19.81 -23.45
CA SER A 190 -7.23 20.64 -23.96
C SER A 190 -7.67 22.10 -24.05
N GLN A 191 -6.69 23.01 -24.00
CA GLN A 191 -6.96 24.44 -24.09
C GLN A 191 -7.69 24.79 -25.40
N ASP A 192 -7.25 24.21 -26.52
CA ASP A 192 -7.89 24.39 -27.83
C ASP A 192 -9.36 23.95 -27.83
N ASN A 193 -9.71 22.83 -27.18
CA ASN A 193 -11.10 22.38 -27.10
C ASN A 193 -11.94 23.23 -26.14
N ILE A 194 -11.34 23.78 -25.08
CA ILE A 194 -12.00 24.76 -24.22
C ILE A 194 -12.31 26.02 -25.02
N GLU A 195 -11.38 26.52 -25.83
CA GLU A 195 -11.58 27.69 -26.68
C GLU A 195 -12.64 27.45 -27.75
N LYS A 196 -12.63 26.29 -28.41
CA LYS A 196 -13.70 25.86 -29.33
C LYS A 196 -15.07 25.84 -28.64
N PHE A 197 -15.17 25.24 -27.45
CA PHE A 197 -16.40 25.20 -26.69
C PHE A 197 -16.91 26.60 -26.36
N MET A 198 -16.03 27.49 -25.88
CA MET A 198 -16.38 28.88 -25.59
C MET A 198 -16.87 29.62 -26.85
N SER A 199 -16.25 29.40 -28.00
CA SER A 199 -16.68 29.97 -29.28
C SER A 199 -18.07 29.46 -29.69
N CYS A 200 -18.32 28.15 -29.58
CA CYS A 200 -19.63 27.57 -29.90
C CYS A 200 -20.72 28.15 -29.01
N ILE A 201 -20.53 28.15 -27.69
CA ILE A 201 -21.52 28.68 -26.75
C ILE A 201 -21.77 30.17 -26.97
N SER A 202 -20.73 30.95 -27.27
CA SER A 202 -20.87 32.40 -27.53
C SER A 202 -21.67 32.70 -28.80
N SER A 203 -21.76 31.75 -29.74
CA SER A 203 -22.52 31.88 -30.99
C SER A 203 -23.98 31.43 -30.88
N LEU A 204 -24.39 30.84 -29.75
CA LEU A 204 -25.75 30.32 -29.59
C LEU A 204 -26.74 31.45 -29.27
N SER A 205 -27.89 31.39 -29.93
CA SER A 205 -29.09 32.10 -29.48
C SER A 205 -29.85 31.22 -28.49
N PHE A 206 -30.28 31.82 -27.37
CA PHE A 206 -31.15 31.18 -26.39
C PHE A 206 -32.60 31.66 -26.48
N SER A 207 -33.00 32.26 -27.61
CA SER A 207 -34.36 32.78 -27.82
C SER A 207 -35.45 31.75 -27.51
N GLU A 208 -35.30 30.52 -28.00
CA GLU A 208 -36.25 29.41 -27.79
C GLU A 208 -36.42 29.03 -26.30
N ILE A 209 -35.42 29.34 -25.46
CA ILE A 209 -35.47 29.10 -24.02
C ILE A 209 -36.23 30.23 -23.33
N TYR A 210 -36.02 31.48 -23.78
CA TYR A 210 -36.71 32.65 -23.24
C TYR A 210 -38.18 32.74 -23.68
N ASP A 211 -38.51 32.15 -24.82
CA ASP A 211 -39.86 32.11 -25.38
C ASP A 211 -40.72 30.96 -24.83
N SER A 212 -40.13 30.06 -24.01
CA SER A 212 -40.85 28.95 -23.39
C SER A 212 -41.63 29.38 -22.15
N ASN A 213 -42.92 29.06 -22.11
CA ASN A 213 -43.81 29.34 -20.96
C ASN A 213 -43.68 28.31 -19.81
N ASP A 214 -42.99 27.19 -20.06
CA ASP A 214 -42.75 26.14 -19.08
C ASP A 214 -41.27 26.13 -18.68
N THR A 215 -41.02 26.17 -17.36
CA THR A 215 -39.68 26.27 -16.79
C THR A 215 -38.88 24.97 -16.96
N ASP A 216 -39.55 23.82 -16.88
CA ASP A 216 -38.89 22.52 -17.04
C ASP A 216 -38.50 22.30 -18.51
N ILE A 217 -39.37 22.70 -19.45
CA ILE A 217 -39.07 22.65 -20.89
C ILE A 217 -37.90 23.57 -21.22
N ALA A 218 -37.89 24.80 -20.70
CA ALA A 218 -36.80 25.76 -20.91
C ALA A 218 -35.46 25.22 -20.37
N PHE A 219 -35.47 24.66 -19.16
CA PHE A 219 -34.28 24.08 -18.55
C PHE A 219 -33.74 22.87 -19.33
N ASN A 220 -34.62 21.96 -19.75
CA ASN A 220 -34.22 20.80 -20.52
C ASN A 220 -33.58 21.21 -21.85
N HIS A 221 -34.18 22.19 -22.56
CA HIS A 221 -33.62 22.70 -23.80
C HIS A 221 -32.23 23.35 -23.60
N PHE A 222 -32.06 24.14 -22.54
CA PHE A 222 -30.77 24.70 -22.14
C PHE A 222 -29.74 23.59 -21.89
N HIS A 223 -30.11 22.62 -21.06
CA HIS A 223 -29.24 21.53 -20.63
C HIS A 223 -28.81 20.67 -21.81
N ASP A 224 -29.75 20.27 -22.66
CA ASP A 224 -29.50 19.42 -23.83
C ASP A 224 -28.61 20.13 -24.84
N THR A 225 -28.85 21.42 -25.09
CA THR A 225 -27.98 22.24 -25.95
C THR A 225 -26.57 22.31 -25.39
N LEU A 226 -26.40 22.60 -24.09
CA LEU A 226 -25.09 22.63 -23.45
C LEU A 226 -24.39 21.27 -23.49
N CYS A 227 -25.11 20.19 -23.21
CA CYS A 227 -24.61 18.83 -23.24
C CYS A 227 -24.19 18.43 -24.65
N LEU A 228 -24.94 18.81 -25.68
CA LEU A 228 -24.59 18.59 -27.09
C LEU A 228 -23.23 19.22 -27.41
N PHE A 229 -23.07 20.52 -27.16
CA PHE A 229 -21.81 21.20 -27.45
C PHE A 229 -20.65 20.73 -26.57
N TYR A 230 -20.92 20.38 -25.30
CA TYR A 230 -19.93 19.77 -24.43
C TYR A 230 -19.46 18.42 -25.00
N ASN A 231 -20.38 17.60 -25.48
CA ASN A 231 -20.07 16.31 -26.06
C ASN A 231 -19.26 16.42 -27.36
N LEU A 232 -19.61 17.40 -28.21
CA LEU A 232 -18.92 17.69 -29.46
C LEU A 232 -17.51 18.25 -29.25
N CYS A 233 -17.37 19.24 -28.36
CA CYS A 233 -16.11 19.95 -28.16
C CYS A 233 -15.10 19.16 -27.32
N PHE A 234 -15.57 18.31 -26.41
CA PHE A 234 -14.72 17.50 -25.54
C PHE A 234 -14.88 16.01 -25.89
N PRO A 235 -14.31 15.51 -27.00
CA PRO A 235 -14.44 14.10 -27.36
C PRO A 235 -13.80 13.20 -26.29
N THR A 236 -14.32 11.97 -26.18
CA THR A 236 -13.77 10.99 -25.24
C THR A 236 -12.59 10.27 -25.87
N LEU A 237 -11.40 10.46 -25.32
CA LEU A 237 -10.17 9.83 -25.76
C LEU A 237 -9.82 8.59 -24.91
N LYS A 238 -9.27 7.59 -25.58
CA LYS A 238 -8.69 6.40 -24.94
C LYS A 238 -7.23 6.67 -24.58
N VAL A 239 -6.95 7.01 -23.32
CA VAL A 239 -5.60 7.38 -22.88
C VAL A 239 -4.89 6.18 -22.26
N LYS A 240 -3.66 5.91 -22.70
CA LYS A 240 -2.77 4.90 -22.11
C LYS A 240 -2.12 5.45 -20.84
N ILE A 241 -2.46 4.89 -19.68
CA ILE A 241 -1.83 5.26 -18.41
C ILE A 241 -0.72 4.25 -18.08
N THR A 242 0.44 4.75 -17.67
CA THR A 242 1.56 3.89 -17.23
C THR A 242 1.71 3.93 -15.71
N SER A 243 2.00 2.77 -15.11
CA SER A 243 1.95 2.56 -13.67
C SER A 243 3.09 3.18 -12.85
N LYS A 244 4.00 3.99 -13.43
CA LYS A 244 5.16 4.47 -12.69
C LYS A 244 4.74 5.51 -11.66
N PRO A 245 4.71 5.21 -10.34
CA PRO A 245 4.54 6.28 -9.37
C PRO A 245 5.76 7.20 -9.48
N PRO A 246 5.57 8.53 -9.43
CA PRO A 246 6.70 9.42 -9.27
C PRO A 246 7.44 9.02 -8.00
N LYS A 247 8.75 8.75 -8.13
CA LYS A 247 9.61 8.47 -6.98
C LYS A 247 9.49 9.64 -6.01
N SER A 248 9.23 9.35 -4.74
CA SER A 248 9.22 10.39 -3.71
C SER A 248 10.60 11.03 -3.65
N LYS A 249 10.70 12.30 -4.04
CA LYS A 249 12.00 12.98 -4.17
C LYS A 249 12.54 13.44 -2.81
N TRP A 250 11.72 13.47 -1.76
CA TRP A 250 12.16 13.87 -0.41
C TRP A 250 13.21 12.97 0.23
N ILE A 251 13.37 11.70 -0.18
CA ILE A 251 14.37 10.80 0.43
C ILE A 251 15.75 11.06 -0.17
N THR A 252 16.47 12.00 0.44
CA THR A 252 17.82 12.39 0.02
C THR A 252 18.88 11.37 0.45
N LYS A 253 20.08 11.44 -0.16
CA LYS A 253 21.27 10.69 0.30
C LYS A 253 21.58 10.97 1.79
N GLY A 254 21.36 12.21 2.24
CA GLY A 254 21.54 12.62 3.63
C GLY A 254 20.59 11.89 4.58
N ILE A 255 19.29 11.86 4.26
CA ILE A 255 18.30 11.12 5.07
C ILE A 255 18.66 9.62 5.14
N LYS A 256 19.09 9.02 4.02
CA LYS A 256 19.56 7.62 4.01
C LYS A 256 20.73 7.39 4.97
N ARG A 257 21.74 8.27 4.94
CA ARG A 257 22.88 8.21 5.89
C ARG A 257 22.40 8.34 7.33
N CYS A 258 21.45 9.24 7.60
CA CYS A 258 20.89 9.39 8.93
C CYS A 258 20.14 8.13 9.41
N CYS A 259 19.38 7.46 8.53
CA CYS A 259 18.75 6.19 8.85
C CYS A 259 19.77 5.10 9.19
N VAL A 260 20.88 5.01 8.44
CA VAL A 260 22.00 4.09 8.74
C VAL A 260 22.61 4.41 10.10
N ARG A 261 22.86 5.69 10.41
CA ARG A 261 23.41 6.11 11.70
C ARG A 261 22.45 5.83 12.85
N LYS A 262 21.14 6.04 12.67
CA LYS A 262 20.11 5.64 13.66
C LYS A 262 20.21 4.14 13.96
N ARG A 263 20.35 3.30 12.93
CA ARG A 263 20.50 1.85 13.11
C ARG A 263 21.77 1.49 13.87
N SER A 264 22.90 2.12 13.54
CA SER A 264 24.15 1.94 14.29
C SER A 264 24.00 2.32 15.78
N MET A 265 23.32 3.44 16.08
CA MET A 265 23.06 3.85 17.47
C MET A 265 22.12 2.89 18.21
N TYR A 266 21.12 2.34 17.52
CA TYR A 266 20.24 1.31 18.09
C TYR A 266 21.04 0.05 18.47
N LEU A 267 21.88 -0.45 17.56
CA LEU A 267 22.73 -1.61 17.81
C LEU A 267 23.69 -1.35 18.98
N LYS A 268 24.29 -0.15 19.04
CA LYS A 268 25.18 0.25 20.14
C LYS A 268 24.45 0.25 21.50
N TYR A 269 23.21 0.73 21.54
CA TYR A 269 22.37 0.70 22.74
C TYR A 269 21.97 -0.74 23.14
N LYS A 270 21.67 -1.61 22.17
CA LYS A 270 21.17 -2.96 22.43
C LYS A 270 22.27 -3.95 22.79
N LEU A 271 23.42 -3.88 22.13
CA LEU A 271 24.47 -4.88 22.22
C LEU A 271 25.56 -4.53 23.25
N LEU A 272 25.75 -3.25 23.57
CA LEU A 272 26.75 -2.84 24.56
C LEU A 272 26.09 -2.64 25.93
N ASN A 273 26.56 -3.40 26.92
CA ASN A 273 26.16 -3.23 28.31
C ASN A 273 26.79 -1.97 28.93
N SER A 274 27.97 -1.56 28.45
CA SER A 274 28.61 -0.32 28.88
C SER A 274 27.82 0.91 28.41
N ASN A 275 27.60 1.87 29.32
CA ASN A 275 26.92 3.14 29.03
C ASN A 275 25.51 2.98 28.42
N LYS A 276 24.80 1.89 28.72
CA LYS A 276 23.48 1.55 28.15
C LYS A 276 22.47 2.69 28.26
N ASN A 277 22.38 3.34 29.43
CA ASN A 277 21.48 4.48 29.67
C ASN A 277 21.84 5.69 28.78
N GLN A 278 23.13 5.99 28.65
CA GLN A 278 23.60 7.07 27.79
C GLN A 278 23.38 6.77 26.30
N ASN A 279 23.64 5.53 25.88
CA ASN A 279 23.37 5.07 24.52
C ASN A 279 21.86 5.14 24.18
N LEU A 280 20.99 4.78 25.12
CA LEU A 280 19.53 4.92 24.98
C LEU A 280 19.12 6.38 24.83
N LYS A 281 19.67 7.27 25.67
CA LYS A 281 19.41 8.72 25.61
C LYS A 281 19.83 9.30 24.26
N ASN A 282 21.01 8.94 23.79
CA ASN A 282 21.54 9.35 22.48
C ASN A 282 20.68 8.83 21.33
N TYR A 283 20.30 7.56 21.35
CA TYR A 283 19.43 6.96 20.34
C TYR A 283 18.05 7.64 20.28
N LYS A 284 17.41 7.90 21.43
CA LYS A 284 16.13 8.61 21.51
C LYS A 284 16.24 10.04 20.98
N LYS A 285 17.28 10.78 21.39
CA LYS A 285 17.55 12.14 20.92
C LYS A 285 17.75 12.16 19.40
N TYR A 286 18.58 11.27 18.87
CA TYR A 286 18.82 11.16 17.42
C TYR A 286 17.55 10.79 16.65
N THR A 287 16.74 9.87 17.18
CA THR A 287 15.46 9.47 16.57
C THR A 287 14.49 10.65 16.46
N SER A 288 14.41 11.49 17.49
CA SER A 288 13.59 12.71 17.46
C SER A 288 14.08 13.72 16.41
N ILE A 289 15.41 13.93 16.34
CA ILE A 289 16.01 14.80 15.31
C ILE A 289 15.71 14.29 13.91
N LEU A 290 15.98 13.00 13.64
CA LEU A 290 15.74 12.41 12.33
C LEU A 290 14.26 12.48 11.94
N ARG A 291 13.34 12.27 12.88
CA ARG A 291 11.89 12.44 12.64
C ARG A 291 11.57 13.86 12.16
N ARG A 292 12.10 14.89 12.82
CA ARG A 292 11.92 16.30 12.39
C ARG A 292 12.50 16.55 11.00
N CYS A 293 13.69 16.03 10.71
CA CYS A 293 14.31 16.16 9.37
C CYS A 293 13.45 15.51 8.28
N ILE A 294 12.91 14.31 8.53
CA ILE A 294 12.03 13.61 7.59
C ILE A 294 10.75 14.41 7.34
N LEU A 295 10.09 14.88 8.39
CA LEU A 295 8.87 15.69 8.27
C LEU A 295 9.13 16.97 7.47
N HIS A 296 10.25 17.64 7.73
CA HIS A 296 10.62 18.85 7.01
C HIS A 296 10.92 18.59 5.52
N ALA A 297 11.63 17.50 5.21
CA ALA A 297 11.90 17.10 3.83
C ALA A 297 10.61 16.74 3.06
N GLN A 298 9.68 16.03 3.72
CA GLN A 298 8.35 15.74 3.16
C GLN A 298 7.56 17.03 2.89
N LYS A 299 7.57 17.97 3.84
CA LYS A 299 6.91 19.28 3.68
C LYS A 299 7.46 20.02 2.46
N ILE A 300 8.78 20.15 2.33
CA ILE A 300 9.42 20.83 1.20
C ILE A 300 9.04 20.18 -0.14
N ASP A 301 9.08 18.85 -0.21
CA ASP A 301 8.75 18.11 -1.43
C ASP A 301 7.28 18.28 -1.84
N ASN A 302 6.37 18.20 -0.86
CA ASN A 302 4.94 18.43 -1.08
C ASN A 302 4.66 19.88 -1.51
N THR A 303 5.27 20.87 -0.84
CA THR A 303 5.14 22.29 -1.21
C THR A 303 5.64 22.52 -2.63
N ARG A 304 6.80 21.97 -3.00
CA ARG A 304 7.33 22.08 -4.36
C ARG A 304 6.39 21.44 -5.38
N TYR A 305 5.84 20.26 -5.09
CA TYR A 305 4.87 19.60 -5.98
C TYR A 305 3.62 20.45 -6.22
N ILE A 306 3.05 21.04 -5.17
CA ILE A 306 1.86 21.91 -5.29
C ILE A 306 2.19 23.16 -6.13
N LEU A 307 3.30 23.84 -5.82
CA LEU A 307 3.69 25.08 -6.50
C LEU A 307 4.01 24.86 -7.98
N GLN A 308 4.57 23.71 -8.35
CA GLN A 308 4.90 23.35 -9.74
C GLN A 308 3.71 22.78 -10.52
N SER A 309 2.56 22.56 -9.88
CA SER A 309 1.38 21.99 -10.54
C SER A 309 0.51 23.07 -11.19
N ASN A 310 -0.02 22.78 -12.38
CA ASN A 310 -0.98 23.68 -13.05
C ASN A 310 -2.27 23.84 -12.22
N ASN A 311 -2.74 22.76 -11.59
CA ASN A 311 -3.90 22.78 -10.70
C ASN A 311 -3.49 22.51 -9.25
N LYS A 312 -3.29 23.59 -8.49
CA LYS A 312 -2.82 23.56 -7.08
C LYS A 312 -3.80 22.83 -6.15
N CYS A 313 -5.10 23.04 -6.34
CA CYS A 313 -6.14 22.39 -5.52
C CYS A 313 -6.13 20.88 -5.72
N LYS A 314 -6.08 20.43 -6.98
CA LYS A 314 -5.98 19.00 -7.31
C LYS A 314 -4.69 18.39 -6.77
N ALA A 315 -3.55 19.06 -6.94
CA ALA A 315 -2.27 18.58 -6.42
C ALA A 315 -2.27 18.45 -4.89
N ALA A 316 -2.87 19.41 -4.18
CA ALA A 316 -3.05 19.33 -2.73
C ALA A 316 -3.95 18.15 -2.34
N TRP A 317 -5.09 17.97 -3.02
CA TRP A 317 -5.98 16.84 -2.80
C TRP A 317 -5.33 15.49 -3.11
N ASP A 318 -4.51 15.39 -4.14
CA ASP A 318 -3.74 14.18 -4.48
C ASP A 318 -2.74 13.83 -3.37
N ILE A 319 -2.09 14.83 -2.75
CA ILE A 319 -1.24 14.63 -1.58
C ILE A 319 -2.06 14.11 -0.40
N ILE A 320 -3.23 14.69 -0.13
CA ILE A 320 -4.11 14.25 0.96
C ILE A 320 -4.53 12.79 0.73
N LYS A 321 -5.12 12.49 -0.43
CA LYS A 321 -5.54 11.12 -0.80
C LYS A 321 -4.40 10.12 -0.63
N LYS A 322 -3.21 10.43 -1.15
CA LYS A 322 -2.02 9.57 -1.04
C LYS A 322 -1.59 9.26 0.41
N ASN A 323 -1.93 10.11 1.38
CA ASN A 323 -1.64 9.90 2.79
C ASN A 323 -2.86 9.41 3.59
N SER A 324 -4.08 9.52 3.05
CA SER A 324 -5.32 9.08 3.69
C SER A 324 -5.72 7.64 3.35
N THR A 325 -5.24 7.06 2.25
CA THR A 325 -5.61 5.70 1.78
C THR A 325 -5.15 4.53 2.66
N ASP A 326 -4.56 4.78 3.83
CA ASP A 326 -4.23 3.72 4.81
C ASP A 326 -5.36 3.45 5.81
N VAL A 327 -6.56 4.05 5.66
CA VAL A 327 -7.67 3.94 6.65
C VAL A 327 -8.99 3.35 6.12
N ASP A 328 -9.20 3.18 4.81
CA ASP A 328 -10.49 2.66 4.33
C ASP A 328 -10.55 1.13 4.42
N ASN A 329 -10.98 0.65 5.59
CA ASN A 329 -11.73 -0.59 5.71
C ASN A 329 -13.01 -0.46 4.86
N ASN A 330 -13.29 -1.47 4.06
CA ASN A 330 -14.59 -1.67 3.42
C ASN A 330 -15.70 -1.56 4.47
N VAL A 331 -16.41 -0.44 4.47
CA VAL A 331 -17.79 -0.38 4.92
C VAL A 331 -18.58 -0.02 3.67
N GLU A 332 -19.18 -1.05 3.06
CA GLU A 332 -20.34 -0.84 2.20
C GLU A 332 -21.40 -0.16 3.07
N ILE A 333 -21.56 1.15 2.91
CA ILE A 333 -22.80 1.81 3.32
C ILE A 333 -23.77 1.51 2.18
N THR A 334 -24.49 0.40 2.32
CA THR A 334 -25.77 0.19 1.65
C THR A 334 -26.64 1.39 1.98
N LYS A 335 -26.83 2.28 0.99
CA LYS A 335 -27.93 3.23 1.02
C LYS A 335 -29.21 2.43 0.79
N GLN A 336 -29.80 1.94 1.87
CA GLN A 336 -31.17 1.46 1.86
C GLN A 336 -32.07 2.70 1.78
N ALA A 337 -32.82 2.77 0.68
CA ALA A 337 -33.91 3.69 0.49
C ALA A 337 -35.09 3.16 1.32
N ASP A 338 -35.45 3.86 2.38
CA ASP A 338 -36.73 3.66 3.06
C ASP A 338 -37.50 4.97 3.03
N GLY A 339 -38.77 4.85 2.63
CA GLY A 339 -39.64 5.91 2.16
C GLY A 339 -40.07 6.95 3.19
N LEU A 340 -40.60 8.05 2.66
CA LEU A 340 -41.41 9.03 3.36
C LEU A 340 -42.58 8.35 4.12
N PRO A 341 -43.05 9.00 5.20
CA PRO A 341 -44.30 9.75 5.02
C PRO A 341 -44.23 11.20 5.54
N ASP A 342 -44.90 12.03 4.75
CA ASP A 342 -45.38 13.40 4.88
C ASP A 342 -45.26 14.21 6.17
N GLY A 343 -45.00 15.50 5.93
CA GLY A 343 -45.74 16.58 6.60
C GLY A 343 -44.89 17.56 7.39
N LYS A 344 -44.52 18.70 6.78
CA LYS A 344 -44.86 20.07 7.26
C LYS A 344 -44.12 21.18 6.47
N GLN A 345 -44.93 21.90 5.71
CA GLN A 345 -44.98 23.36 5.46
C GLN A 345 -43.68 24.16 5.26
N SER A 346 -43.56 24.73 4.06
CA SER A 346 -42.62 25.78 3.65
C SER A 346 -42.95 27.15 4.26
N PRO A 347 -41.94 28.00 4.58
CA PRO A 347 -42.14 29.44 4.76
C PRO A 347 -42.09 30.20 3.40
N PRO A 348 -42.60 31.45 3.35
CA PRO A 348 -43.10 32.06 2.12
C PRO A 348 -42.03 32.71 1.24
N THR A 349 -42.38 32.80 -0.04
CA THR A 349 -41.77 33.59 -1.11
C THR A 349 -41.64 35.08 -0.74
N ARG A 350 -40.44 35.64 -0.92
CA ARG A 350 -40.24 37.10 -1.02
C ARG A 350 -39.72 37.43 -2.42
N ASN A 351 -40.54 38.18 -3.15
CA ASN A 351 -40.24 38.80 -4.42
C ASN A 351 -39.01 39.72 -4.33
N PHE A 352 -38.09 39.59 -5.29
CA PHE A 352 -37.23 40.67 -5.72
C PHE A 352 -37.22 40.69 -7.25
N GLN A 353 -37.94 41.66 -7.82
CA GLN A 353 -37.79 42.06 -9.22
C GLN A 353 -36.59 43.02 -9.35
N ASN A 354 -35.76 42.78 -10.36
CA ASN A 354 -34.90 43.71 -11.13
C ASN A 354 -33.86 44.55 -10.35
N SER A 355 -32.62 44.79 -10.79
CA SER A 355 -31.85 44.45 -11.98
C SER A 355 -30.40 44.96 -11.76
N ARG A 356 -29.43 44.41 -12.50
CA ARG A 356 -28.04 44.91 -12.72
C ARG A 356 -27.03 44.73 -11.56
N GLY A 357 -25.95 43.97 -11.83
CA GLY A 357 -24.68 44.12 -11.10
C GLY A 357 -23.91 42.85 -10.70
N VAL A 358 -23.81 41.82 -11.55
CA VAL A 358 -22.91 40.68 -11.32
C VAL A 358 -21.47 41.09 -11.65
N THR A 359 -20.78 41.78 -10.74
CA THR A 359 -19.29 41.89 -10.74
C THR A 359 -18.66 42.12 -9.36
N SER A 360 -19.40 42.11 -8.24
CA SER A 360 -18.83 42.39 -6.89
C SER A 360 -18.72 41.19 -5.94
N SER A 361 -19.28 40.02 -6.26
CA SER A 361 -19.36 38.88 -5.32
C SER A 361 -18.15 37.92 -5.28
N VAL A 362 -17.05 38.23 -5.97
CA VAL A 362 -15.80 37.43 -5.89
C VAL A 362 -14.79 38.00 -4.88
N LYS A 363 -15.03 39.20 -4.32
CA LYS A 363 -14.13 39.84 -3.34
C LYS A 363 -14.60 39.74 -1.87
N SER A 364 -15.81 39.24 -1.60
CA SER A 364 -16.38 39.13 -0.24
C SER A 364 -16.07 37.82 0.49
N VAL A 365 -15.45 36.82 -0.15
CA VAL A 365 -15.03 35.57 0.52
C VAL A 365 -13.59 35.68 1.10
N ILE A 366 -12.83 36.73 0.77
CA ILE A 366 -11.40 36.84 1.14
C ILE A 366 -11.12 37.78 2.33
N LYS A 367 -12.12 38.43 2.94
CA LYS A 367 -11.83 39.39 4.02
C LYS A 367 -12.89 39.49 5.11
N ILE A 368 -13.06 38.41 5.89
CA ILE A 368 -13.56 38.51 7.28
C ILE A 368 -12.54 37.85 8.22
N ARG A 369 -11.77 38.74 8.86
CA ARG A 369 -11.07 38.70 10.17
C ARG A 369 -10.76 37.32 10.76
N LYS A 370 -9.48 36.91 10.86
CA LYS A 370 -8.55 37.29 11.94
C LYS A 370 -9.23 37.38 13.31
N GLY A 371 -9.44 36.21 13.93
CA GLY A 371 -9.66 36.03 15.36
C GLY A 371 -8.78 34.87 15.82
N VAL A 372 -7.90 35.13 16.76
CA VAL A 372 -7.02 34.15 17.42
C VAL A 372 -7.89 33.18 18.21
N ILE A 373 -8.07 31.96 17.73
CA ILE A 373 -8.35 30.79 18.57
C ILE A 373 -7.58 29.62 17.93
N GLY A 374 -6.52 29.18 18.61
CA GLY A 374 -5.73 28.03 18.19
C GLY A 374 -6.56 26.75 18.22
N PRO A 375 -6.35 25.78 17.30
CA PRO A 375 -6.94 24.46 17.47
C PRO A 375 -6.27 23.79 18.67
N PRO A 376 -7.05 23.16 19.57
CA PRO A 376 -6.50 22.44 20.70
C PRO A 376 -5.59 21.33 20.17
N GLY A 377 -4.44 21.17 20.81
CA GLY A 377 -3.51 20.09 20.55
C GLY A 377 -4.19 18.75 20.81
N THR A 378 -4.78 18.14 19.80
CA THR A 378 -5.05 16.71 19.80
C THR A 378 -3.83 16.02 19.21
N SER A 379 -2.90 15.76 20.12
CA SER A 379 -2.00 14.63 20.03
C SER A 379 -2.86 13.39 19.70
N LEU A 380 -2.90 12.99 18.43
CA LEU A 380 -3.38 11.68 17.99
C LEU A 380 -2.17 10.86 17.56
N ILE A 381 -1.32 10.63 18.55
CA ILE A 381 -0.97 9.29 19.00
C ILE A 381 -0.68 8.31 17.84
N GLN A 382 0.59 8.32 17.42
CA GLN A 382 1.28 7.07 17.13
C GLN A 382 1.37 6.29 18.46
N ARG A 383 0.26 5.65 18.86
CA ARG A 383 0.33 4.57 19.84
C ARG A 383 1.15 3.49 19.16
N LYS A 384 2.22 3.04 19.83
CA LYS A 384 2.85 1.75 19.57
C LYS A 384 1.76 0.69 19.58
N ARG A 385 1.12 0.44 18.43
CA ARG A 385 0.37 -0.78 18.20
C ARG A 385 1.41 -1.74 17.65
N SER A 386 1.92 -2.59 18.52
CA SER A 386 2.66 -3.78 18.15
C SER A 386 1.75 -4.61 17.24
N PHE A 387 2.11 -4.67 15.95
CA PHE A 387 1.49 -5.54 14.98
C PHE A 387 2.34 -6.81 14.95
N THR A 388 1.94 -7.85 15.67
CA THR A 388 2.51 -9.19 15.47
C THR A 388 1.94 -9.75 14.18
N SER A 389 2.42 -9.24 13.05
CA SER A 389 2.13 -9.74 11.71
C SER A 389 3.44 -10.10 11.04
N VAL A 390 3.45 -11.28 10.41
CA VAL A 390 4.57 -11.76 9.61
C VAL A 390 4.51 -11.07 8.26
N PHE A 391 5.56 -10.31 7.89
CA PHE A 391 5.63 -9.62 6.60
C PHE A 391 6.63 -10.28 5.67
N CYS A 392 6.18 -10.71 4.49
CA CYS A 392 7.08 -11.10 3.40
C CYS A 392 7.15 -10.01 2.32
N GLU A 393 8.32 -9.46 2.00
CA GLU A 393 8.53 -8.54 0.87
C GLU A 393 9.35 -9.20 -0.24
N VAL A 394 8.84 -9.24 -1.48
CA VAL A 394 9.58 -9.76 -2.64
C VAL A 394 10.09 -8.63 -3.54
N VAL A 395 11.40 -8.64 -3.80
CA VAL A 395 12.14 -7.62 -4.55
C VAL A 395 12.97 -8.27 -5.66
N VAL A 396 12.77 -7.86 -6.91
CA VAL A 396 13.60 -8.28 -8.06
C VAL A 396 14.52 -7.15 -8.50
N SER A 397 15.82 -7.47 -8.67
CA SER A 397 16.82 -6.56 -9.24
C SER A 397 17.25 -7.01 -10.63
N LEU A 398 16.71 -6.38 -11.67
CA LEU A 398 17.15 -6.55 -13.06
C LEU A 398 18.47 -5.77 -13.27
N ARG A 399 19.58 -6.47 -13.59
CA ARG A 399 20.81 -5.87 -14.12
C ARG A 399 21.06 -6.48 -15.50
N SER A 400 21.25 -5.63 -16.51
CA SER A 400 21.22 -5.99 -17.94
C SER A 400 22.44 -6.78 -18.46
N SER A 401 23.17 -7.50 -17.61
CA SER A 401 24.33 -8.31 -18.04
C SER A 401 24.77 -9.40 -17.05
N ARG A 402 23.96 -9.72 -16.02
CA ARG A 402 24.24 -10.78 -15.03
C ARG A 402 22.94 -11.46 -14.57
N PRO A 403 23.00 -12.69 -14.03
CA PRO A 403 21.81 -13.35 -13.48
C PRO A 403 21.06 -12.48 -12.46
N ILE A 404 19.74 -12.57 -12.52
CA ILE A 404 18.80 -11.66 -11.84
C ILE A 404 18.68 -12.07 -10.37
N ARG A 405 18.96 -11.13 -9.46
CA ARG A 405 18.88 -11.37 -8.01
C ARG A 405 17.48 -11.06 -7.50
N VAL A 406 16.73 -12.09 -7.13
CA VAL A 406 15.45 -11.98 -6.42
C VAL A 406 15.74 -12.00 -4.91
N LYS A 407 15.04 -11.18 -4.13
CA LYS A 407 15.12 -11.17 -2.65
C LYS A 407 13.72 -11.31 -2.06
N ALA A 408 13.49 -12.32 -1.24
CA ALA A 408 12.37 -12.34 -0.31
C ALA A 408 12.86 -11.84 1.06
N TRP A 409 12.10 -10.99 1.74
CA TRP A 409 12.41 -10.45 3.06
C TRP A 409 11.33 -10.84 4.04
N LEU A 410 11.70 -11.32 5.22
CA LEU A 410 10.81 -11.48 6.35
C LEU A 410 11.09 -10.35 7.35
N SER A 411 10.05 -9.64 7.78
CA SER A 411 10.15 -8.62 8.82
C SER A 411 8.91 -8.59 9.72
N TYR A 412 9.04 -7.95 10.87
CA TYR A 412 8.03 -7.81 11.91
C TYR A 412 7.98 -6.33 12.35
N THR A 413 6.84 -5.83 12.85
CA THR A 413 6.70 -4.42 13.32
C THR A 413 6.10 -4.28 14.72
#